data_AF-A0A925ECN5-F1
#
_entry.id   AF-A0A925ECN5-F1
#
_cell.length_a   1.000
_cell.length_b   1.000
_cell.length_c   1.000
_cell.angle_alpha   90.00
_cell.angle_beta   90.00
_cell.angle_gamma   90.00
#
_symmetry.space_group_name_H-M   'P 1'
#
loop_
_entity.id
_entity.type
_entity.pdbx_description
1 polymer ?
#
loop_
_entity_poly.entity_id
_entity_poly.type
_entity_poly.pdbx_seq_one_letter_code
_entity_poly.pdbx_strand_id
1 'polypeptide(L)'
;MPKETVKDLLKFLKPFPKQVRENALWLRDFIWDLYPHCNELIYDNYNAVAVGWSLSDKLGDTFCSFAVGRSSHNLHFGFYWGAKIADPQKKLLGSGNQYRYILVPDINKFPKVYIKKLVKEAYAYSLAKMKTGKELVKGTTIVKSVSAKKRGTA
;
A
#
# COMPACT_ATOMS: atom_id res chain seq x y z
N MET A 1 9.44 -1.10 -14.40
CA MET A 1 10.78 -1.10 -13.79
C MET A 1 10.72 -1.81 -12.43
N PRO A 2 11.66 -2.70 -12.08
CA PRO A 2 11.60 -3.54 -10.88
C PRO A 2 11.83 -2.78 -9.55
N LYS A 3 11.80 -3.50 -8.41
CA LYS A 3 11.98 -3.05 -7.00
C LYS A 3 12.99 -1.90 -6.81
N GLU A 4 14.04 -1.86 -7.62
CA GLU A 4 15.12 -0.87 -7.66
C GLU A 4 14.67 0.57 -7.97
N THR A 5 13.46 0.77 -8.50
CA THR A 5 12.97 2.10 -8.91
C THR A 5 12.33 2.85 -7.75
N VAL A 6 13.18 3.34 -6.84
CA VAL A 6 12.77 4.00 -5.59
C VAL A 6 12.83 5.54 -5.66
N LYS A 7 13.43 6.11 -6.72
CA LYS A 7 13.77 7.55 -6.82
C LYS A 7 12.55 8.48 -6.61
N ASP A 8 11.46 8.24 -7.31
CA ASP A 8 10.25 9.07 -7.19
C ASP A 8 9.61 8.94 -5.80
N LEU A 9 9.51 7.72 -5.28
CA LEU A 9 8.98 7.50 -3.94
C LEU A 9 9.81 8.22 -2.87
N LEU A 10 11.15 8.17 -2.95
CA LEU A 10 12.01 8.92 -2.02
C LEU A 10 11.77 10.43 -2.11
N LYS A 11 11.59 10.95 -3.33
CA LYS A 11 11.27 12.36 -3.54
C LYS A 11 9.92 12.71 -2.90
N PHE A 12 8.90 11.88 -3.08
CA PHE A 12 7.57 12.12 -2.52
C PHE A 12 7.54 11.99 -0.99
N LEU A 13 8.36 11.08 -0.45
CA LEU A 13 8.49 10.86 0.99
C LEU A 13 9.40 11.91 1.67
N LYS A 14 10.22 12.65 0.93
CA LYS A 14 11.17 13.65 1.50
C LYS A 14 10.56 14.61 2.55
N PRO A 15 9.33 15.13 2.39
CA PRO A 15 8.74 16.06 3.37
C PRO A 15 8.32 15.41 4.71
N PHE A 16 8.26 14.08 4.80
CA PHE A 16 7.79 13.40 6.00
C PHE A 16 8.92 13.16 7.02
N PRO A 17 8.61 13.04 8.32
CA PRO A 17 9.60 12.72 9.35
C PRO A 17 10.42 11.46 9.04
N LYS A 18 11.69 11.43 9.45
CA LYS A 18 12.64 10.33 9.16
C LYS A 18 12.05 8.95 9.47
N GLN A 19 11.51 8.77 10.68
CA GLN A 19 10.92 7.50 11.11
C GLN A 19 9.77 7.03 10.21
N VAL A 20 8.92 7.96 9.76
CA VAL A 20 7.78 7.64 8.89
C VAL A 20 8.26 7.19 7.52
N ARG A 21 9.31 7.83 6.98
CA ARG A 21 9.94 7.43 5.72
C ARG A 21 10.55 6.03 5.82
N GLU A 22 11.29 5.77 6.89
CA GLU A 22 11.90 4.46 7.15
C GLU A 22 10.86 3.35 7.27
N ASN A 23 9.80 3.57 8.06
CA ASN A 23 8.71 2.62 8.20
C ASN A 23 8.00 2.36 6.85
N ALA A 24 7.77 3.40 6.04
CA ALA A 24 7.13 3.27 4.73
C ALA A 24 7.98 2.46 3.75
N LEU A 25 9.30 2.72 3.70
CA LEU A 25 10.23 1.95 2.86
C LEU A 25 10.36 0.50 3.33
N TRP A 26 10.33 0.25 4.64
CA TRP A 26 10.30 -1.11 5.15
C TRP A 26 9.03 -1.86 4.72
N LEU A 27 7.86 -1.22 4.81
CA LEU A 27 6.60 -1.82 4.35
C LEU A 27 6.64 -2.11 2.84
N ARG A 28 7.29 -1.24 2.08
CA ARG A 28 7.55 -1.46 0.66
C ARG A 28 8.33 -2.73 0.41
N ASP A 29 9.49 -2.86 1.04
CA ASP A 29 10.35 -4.04 0.86
C ASP A 29 9.63 -5.31 1.32
N PHE A 30 8.91 -5.24 2.43
CA PHE A 30 8.13 -6.35 2.97
C PHE A 30 7.12 -6.92 1.95
N ILE A 31 6.42 -6.09 1.19
CA ILE A 31 5.47 -6.59 0.18
C ILE A 31 6.16 -7.00 -1.12
N TRP A 32 7.21 -6.29 -1.54
CA TRP A 32 8.03 -6.71 -2.69
C TRP A 32 8.61 -8.11 -2.51
N ASP A 33 9.09 -8.44 -1.31
CA ASP A 33 9.65 -9.76 -1.03
C ASP A 33 8.58 -10.87 -1.05
N LEU A 34 7.31 -10.53 -0.80
CA LEU A 34 6.19 -11.48 -0.82
C LEU A 34 5.56 -11.61 -2.21
N TYR A 35 5.48 -10.53 -2.98
CA TYR A 35 4.79 -10.46 -4.27
C TYR A 35 5.62 -9.73 -5.33
N PRO A 36 6.81 -10.26 -5.70
CA PRO A 36 7.75 -9.59 -6.61
C PRO A 36 7.22 -9.42 -8.04
N HIS A 37 6.17 -10.14 -8.42
CA HIS A 37 5.57 -10.05 -9.75
C HIS A 37 4.43 -9.01 -9.81
N CYS A 38 3.88 -8.59 -8.68
CA CYS A 38 2.79 -7.60 -8.65
C CYS A 38 3.32 -6.19 -8.96
N ASN A 39 2.46 -5.35 -9.54
CA ASN A 39 2.84 -3.97 -9.81
C ASN A 39 2.72 -3.13 -8.54
N GLU A 40 3.68 -2.24 -8.34
CA GLU A 40 3.64 -1.18 -7.35
C GLU A 40 3.10 0.10 -8.01
N LEU A 41 1.99 0.63 -7.50
CA LEU A 41 1.34 1.83 -7.99
C LEU A 41 1.53 2.97 -7.00
N ILE A 42 2.22 4.02 -7.39
CA ILE A 42 2.56 5.18 -6.54
C ILE A 42 1.65 6.36 -6.88
N TYR A 43 1.08 6.97 -5.85
CA TYR A 43 0.23 8.15 -5.92
C TYR A 43 0.72 9.21 -4.95
N ASP A 44 1.20 10.32 -5.48
CA ASP A 44 1.57 11.50 -4.69
C ASP A 44 0.39 12.49 -4.66
N ASN A 45 -0.62 12.17 -3.83
CA ASN A 45 -1.88 12.89 -3.79
C ASN A 45 -1.83 14.12 -2.86
N TYR A 46 -2.86 14.96 -2.96
CA TYR A 46 -3.00 16.17 -2.15
C TYR A 46 -2.93 15.90 -0.65
N ASN A 47 -3.55 14.83 -0.16
CA ASN A 47 -3.65 14.52 1.28
C ASN A 47 -2.61 13.52 1.79
N ALA A 48 -2.03 12.70 0.91
CA ALA A 48 -1.20 11.57 1.30
C ALA A 48 -0.31 11.12 0.15
N VAL A 49 0.82 10.50 0.47
CA VAL A 49 1.56 9.64 -0.45
C VAL A 49 1.07 8.21 -0.23
N ALA A 50 0.55 7.58 -1.27
CA ALA A 50 0.02 6.22 -1.21
C ALA A 50 0.73 5.30 -2.22
N VAL A 51 0.94 4.06 -1.80
CA VAL A 51 1.56 3.01 -2.62
C VAL A 51 0.72 1.75 -2.49
N GLY A 52 0.33 1.15 -3.61
CA GLY A 52 -0.49 -0.07 -3.64
C GLY A 52 0.13 -1.17 -4.49
N TRP A 53 -0.03 -2.43 -4.08
CA TRP A 53 0.32 -3.59 -4.90
C TRP A 53 -0.90 -4.12 -5.61
N SER A 54 -0.79 -4.24 -6.92
CA SER A 54 -1.90 -4.52 -7.82
C SER A 54 -1.57 -5.63 -8.81
N LEU A 55 -2.61 -6.37 -9.19
CA LEU A 55 -2.56 -7.41 -10.22
C LEU A 55 -2.60 -6.81 -11.64
N SER A 56 -2.78 -5.50 -11.77
CA SER A 56 -2.75 -4.78 -13.03
C SER A 56 -2.16 -3.38 -12.82
N ASP A 57 -2.34 -2.47 -13.78
CA ASP A 57 -1.99 -1.05 -13.63
C ASP A 57 -3.14 -0.21 -13.05
N LYS A 58 -4.23 -0.86 -12.60
CA LYS A 58 -5.44 -0.23 -12.08
C LYS A 58 -5.49 -0.26 -10.56
N LEU A 59 -6.01 0.84 -10.00
CA LEU A 59 -6.22 0.97 -8.56
C LEU A 59 -7.20 -0.07 -8.02
N GLY A 60 -8.27 -0.38 -8.76
CA GLY A 60 -9.31 -1.33 -8.33
C GLY A 60 -8.84 -2.77 -8.14
N ASP A 61 -7.68 -3.11 -8.74
CA ASP A 61 -7.06 -4.44 -8.67
C ASP A 61 -5.95 -4.50 -7.60
N THR A 62 -5.80 -3.42 -6.82
CA THR A 62 -4.90 -3.37 -5.66
C THR A 62 -5.41 -4.32 -4.59
N PHE A 63 -4.55 -5.16 -4.01
CA PHE A 63 -4.93 -6.03 -2.90
C PHE A 63 -4.50 -5.47 -1.54
N CYS A 64 -3.32 -4.84 -1.47
CA CYS A 64 -2.86 -4.12 -0.28
C CYS A 64 -2.15 -2.82 -0.63
N SER A 65 -2.08 -1.91 0.33
CA SER A 65 -1.44 -0.61 0.16
C SER A 65 -0.86 -0.09 1.47
N PHE A 66 0.03 0.88 1.38
CA PHE A 66 0.31 1.78 2.49
C PHE A 66 0.05 3.23 2.08
N ALA A 67 -0.25 4.08 3.06
CA ALA A 67 -0.41 5.52 2.84
C ALA A 67 0.13 6.31 4.01
N VAL A 68 0.83 7.41 3.72
CA VAL A 68 1.33 8.37 4.70
C VAL A 68 0.53 9.66 4.58
N GLY A 69 -0.21 10.01 5.63
CA GLY A 69 -1.00 11.25 5.67
C GLY A 69 -0.11 12.48 5.80
N ARG A 70 -0.33 13.51 4.97
CA ARG A 70 0.49 14.75 4.96
C ARG A 70 0.30 15.63 6.19
N SER A 71 -0.91 15.64 6.78
CA SER A 71 -1.17 16.44 7.98
C SER A 71 -0.88 15.69 9.27
N SER A 72 -1.29 14.42 9.36
CA SER A 72 -1.14 13.63 10.58
C SER A 72 0.20 12.91 10.70
N HIS A 73 0.91 12.73 9.57
CA HIS A 73 2.06 11.83 9.44
C HIS A 73 1.78 10.37 9.82
N ASN A 74 0.51 9.99 9.99
CA ASN A 74 0.14 8.62 10.26
C ASN A 74 0.46 7.75 9.04
N LEU A 75 1.14 6.63 9.29
CA LEU A 75 1.36 5.58 8.31
C LEU A 75 0.30 4.49 8.50
N HIS A 76 -0.43 4.23 7.42
CA HIS A 76 -1.48 3.22 7.36
C HIS A 76 -1.00 2.09 6.47
N PHE A 77 -1.25 0.84 6.85
CA PHE A 77 -1.15 -0.31 5.96
C PHE A 77 -2.54 -0.93 5.82
N GLY A 78 -3.04 -1.13 4.61
CA GLY A 78 -4.41 -1.55 4.41
C GLY A 78 -4.66 -2.43 3.22
N PHE A 79 -5.92 -2.82 3.09
CA PHE A 79 -6.41 -3.80 2.14
C PHE A 79 -7.59 -3.21 1.40
N TYR A 80 -7.50 -3.20 0.06
CA TYR A 80 -8.51 -2.58 -0.79
C TYR A 80 -9.89 -3.22 -0.58
N TRP A 81 -9.94 -4.55 -0.48
CA TRP A 81 -11.13 -5.33 -0.13
C TRP A 81 -11.05 -5.90 1.29
N GLY A 82 -10.49 -5.13 2.23
CA GLY A 82 -10.28 -5.56 3.61
C GLY A 82 -11.55 -5.98 4.36
N ALA A 83 -12.72 -5.47 3.99
CA ALA A 83 -14.00 -5.90 4.56
C ALA A 83 -14.43 -7.32 4.11
N LYS A 84 -13.68 -7.94 3.18
CA LYS A 84 -13.98 -9.25 2.58
C LYS A 84 -12.96 -10.33 2.94
N ILE A 85 -11.98 -10.02 3.80
CA ILE A 85 -10.99 -10.98 4.32
C ILE A 85 -11.24 -11.22 5.81
N ALA A 86 -10.78 -12.36 6.32
CA ALA A 86 -10.99 -12.71 7.72
C ALA A 86 -9.98 -11.97 8.61
N ASP A 87 -10.46 -11.17 9.55
CA ASP A 87 -9.63 -10.50 10.58
C ASP A 87 -9.94 -11.07 11.97
N PRO A 88 -9.60 -12.34 12.26
CA PRO A 88 -9.96 -13.00 13.53
C PRO A 88 -9.35 -12.33 14.76
N GLN A 89 -8.20 -11.66 14.60
CA GLN A 89 -7.56 -10.91 15.69
C GLN A 89 -8.13 -9.49 15.85
N LYS A 90 -9.07 -9.08 14.99
CA LYS A 90 -9.74 -7.76 15.01
C LYS A 90 -8.74 -6.60 15.07
N LYS A 91 -7.64 -6.71 14.32
CA LYS A 91 -6.58 -5.68 14.31
C LYS A 91 -6.82 -4.59 13.28
N LEU A 92 -7.73 -4.82 12.34
CA LEU A 92 -8.01 -3.86 11.29
C LEU A 92 -9.07 -2.84 11.74
N LEU A 93 -8.78 -1.60 11.40
CA LEU A 93 -9.60 -0.41 11.57
C LEU A 93 -10.38 -0.11 10.28
N GLY A 94 -11.41 0.71 10.43
CA GLY A 94 -12.31 1.14 9.36
C GLY A 94 -13.67 0.44 9.45
N SER A 95 -14.73 1.21 9.25
CA SER A 95 -16.12 0.75 9.33
C SER A 95 -16.83 0.69 7.97
N GLY A 96 -16.21 1.18 6.89
CA GLY A 96 -16.82 1.19 5.55
C GLY A 96 -17.06 -0.22 4.97
N ASN A 97 -17.66 -0.33 3.80
CA ASN A 97 -18.01 -1.63 3.21
C ASN A 97 -16.89 -2.31 2.42
N GLN A 98 -15.72 -1.67 2.32
CA GLN A 98 -14.65 -2.07 1.41
C GLN A 98 -13.27 -2.06 2.08
N TYR A 99 -12.75 -0.87 2.41
CA TYR A 99 -11.37 -0.72 2.87
C TYR A 99 -11.22 -1.01 4.37
N ARG A 100 -10.12 -1.68 4.74
CA ARG A 100 -9.67 -1.87 6.13
C ARG A 100 -8.18 -1.61 6.23
N TYR A 101 -7.70 -1.16 7.38
CA TYR A 101 -6.28 -0.82 7.57
C TYR A 101 -5.81 -0.98 9.01
N ILE A 102 -4.51 -1.00 9.24
CA ILE A 102 -3.86 -0.90 10.54
C ILE A 102 -2.93 0.33 10.55
N LEU A 103 -2.80 0.97 11.71
CA LEU A 103 -1.79 2.02 11.91
C LEU A 103 -0.42 1.40 12.18
N VAL A 104 0.63 2.00 11.63
CA VAL A 104 2.00 1.52 11.74
C VAL A 104 2.90 2.62 12.34
N PRO A 105 2.77 2.90 13.65
CA PRO A 105 3.60 3.90 14.32
C PRO A 105 5.06 3.42 14.45
N ASP A 106 5.26 2.11 14.57
CA ASP A 106 6.57 1.48 14.77
C ASP A 106 6.59 0.11 14.07
N ILE A 107 7.61 -0.09 13.22
CA ILE A 107 7.75 -1.31 12.45
C ILE A 107 8.17 -2.52 13.29
N ASN A 108 8.78 -2.30 14.46
CA ASN A 108 9.14 -3.38 15.37
C ASN A 108 7.90 -4.04 16.00
N LYS A 109 6.81 -3.28 16.14
CA LYS A 109 5.51 -3.76 16.63
C LYS A 109 4.58 -4.22 15.51
N PHE A 110 5.01 -4.12 14.26
CA PHE A 110 4.19 -4.52 13.12
C PHE A 110 3.95 -6.04 13.16
N PRO A 111 2.70 -6.53 13.16
CA PRO A 111 2.39 -7.95 13.37
C PRO A 111 2.63 -8.77 12.09
N LYS A 112 3.90 -8.93 11.70
CA LYS A 112 4.36 -9.48 10.41
C LYS A 112 3.66 -10.79 10.04
N VAL A 113 3.65 -11.77 10.93
CA VAL A 113 3.05 -13.10 10.68
C VAL A 113 1.56 -12.99 10.40
N TYR A 114 0.86 -12.14 11.14
CA TYR A 114 -0.56 -11.93 10.96
C TYR A 114 -0.86 -11.22 9.64
N ILE A 115 -0.14 -10.13 9.35
CA ILE A 115 -0.31 -9.38 8.12
C ILE A 115 0.03 -10.23 6.89
N LYS A 116 1.06 -11.10 6.93
CA LYS A 116 1.34 -12.04 5.83
C LYS A 116 0.12 -12.90 5.47
N LYS A 117 -0.63 -13.39 6.48
CA LYS A 117 -1.86 -14.18 6.26
C LYS A 117 -2.94 -13.32 5.60
N LEU A 118 -3.16 -12.11 6.11
CA LEU A 118 -4.15 -11.19 5.54
C LEU A 118 -3.83 -10.75 4.12
N VAL A 119 -2.55 -10.48 3.82
CA VAL A 119 -2.11 -10.14 2.45
C VAL A 119 -2.36 -11.32 1.50
N LYS A 120 -2.12 -12.56 1.94
CA LYS A 120 -2.43 -13.76 1.15
C LYS A 120 -3.92 -13.88 0.83
N GLU A 121 -4.79 -13.66 1.82
CA GLU A 121 -6.24 -13.67 1.61
C GLU A 121 -6.69 -12.54 0.68
N ALA A 122 -6.16 -11.33 0.88
CA ALA A 122 -6.47 -10.17 0.03
C ALA A 122 -6.03 -10.39 -1.42
N TYR A 123 -4.85 -10.96 -1.64
CA TYR A 123 -4.36 -11.34 -2.96
C TYR A 123 -5.30 -12.35 -3.63
N ALA A 124 -5.66 -13.43 -2.93
CA ALA A 124 -6.57 -14.45 -3.45
C ALA A 124 -7.95 -13.88 -3.81
N TYR A 125 -8.49 -12.99 -2.97
CA TYR A 125 -9.75 -12.31 -3.23
C TYR A 125 -9.68 -11.41 -4.48
N SER A 126 -8.63 -10.58 -4.59
CA SER A 126 -8.43 -9.72 -5.76
C SER A 126 -8.22 -10.53 -7.04
N LEU A 127 -7.50 -11.65 -6.95
CA LEU A 127 -7.28 -12.56 -8.08
C LEU A 127 -8.59 -13.16 -8.59
N ALA A 128 -9.44 -13.65 -7.68
CA ALA A 128 -10.75 -14.20 -8.02
C ALA A 128 -11.72 -13.15 -8.64
N LYS A 129 -11.50 -11.87 -8.35
CA LYS A 129 -12.27 -10.76 -8.93
C LYS A 129 -11.79 -10.32 -10.32
N MET A 130 -10.60 -10.75 -10.76
CA MET A 130 -10.10 -10.38 -12.07
C MET A 130 -10.95 -11.01 -13.18
N LYS A 131 -11.32 -10.20 -14.17
CA LYS A 131 -11.93 -10.71 -15.41
C LYS A 131 -10.82 -11.39 -16.23
N THR A 132 -11.10 -12.58 -16.78
CA THR A 132 -10.20 -13.32 -17.66
C THR A 132 -9.69 -12.43 -18.82
N GLY A 133 -8.39 -12.52 -19.12
CA GLY A 133 -7.76 -11.81 -20.24
C GLY A 133 -7.07 -10.47 -19.94
N LYS A 134 -6.90 -10.10 -18.66
CA LYS A 134 -6.16 -8.87 -18.26
C LYS A 134 -5.00 -9.19 -17.33
N GLU A 135 -3.98 -9.89 -17.81
CA GLU A 135 -2.71 -9.97 -17.08
C GLU A 135 -1.78 -8.82 -17.49
N LEU A 136 -1.49 -7.95 -16.53
CA LEU A 136 -0.38 -7.01 -16.61
C LEU A 136 0.50 -7.10 -15.36
N VAL A 137 0.60 -8.29 -14.76
CA VAL A 137 1.49 -8.58 -13.63
C VAL A 137 2.93 -8.63 -14.16
N LYS A 138 3.64 -7.50 -14.13
CA LYS A 138 4.97 -7.35 -14.74
C LYS A 138 6.09 -7.11 -13.71
N GLY A 139 5.76 -7.06 -12.42
CA GLY A 139 6.70 -6.70 -11.36
C GLY A 139 7.22 -5.28 -11.54
N THR A 140 6.32 -4.33 -11.83
CA THR A 140 6.73 -2.96 -12.17
C THR A 140 6.29 -1.92 -11.15
N THR A 141 7.16 -0.95 -10.89
CA THR A 141 6.86 0.29 -10.20
C THR A 141 6.34 1.32 -11.20
N ILE A 142 5.19 1.92 -10.92
CA ILE A 142 4.47 2.86 -11.79
C ILE A 142 3.99 4.07 -10.98
N VAL A 143 4.43 5.27 -11.33
CA VAL A 143 3.84 6.51 -10.79
C VAL A 143 2.57 6.82 -11.56
N LYS A 144 1.41 6.73 -10.90
CA LYS A 144 0.10 6.88 -11.55
C LYS A 144 -0.41 8.32 -11.53
N SER A 145 -0.12 9.06 -10.47
CA SER A 145 -0.55 10.46 -10.35
C SER A 145 0.33 11.23 -9.38
N VAL A 146 0.57 12.51 -9.70
CA VAL A 146 1.25 13.48 -8.85
C VAL A 146 0.39 14.73 -8.81
N SER A 147 -0.07 15.11 -7.62
CA SER A 147 -0.88 16.30 -7.45
C SER A 147 -0.01 17.57 -7.53
N ALA A 148 -0.45 18.54 -8.33
CA ALA A 148 0.24 19.82 -8.50
C ALA A 148 0.27 20.64 -7.19
N LYS A 149 -0.74 20.48 -6.35
CA LYS A 149 -0.81 21.07 -5.01
C LYS A 149 -0.76 19.95 -3.97
N LYS A 150 -0.10 20.20 -2.86
CA LYS A 150 0.00 19.26 -1.73
C LYS A 150 -0.43 19.98 -0.47
N ARG A 151 -1.19 19.29 0.38
CA ARG A 151 -1.58 19.85 1.67
C ARG A 151 -0.31 20.10 2.49
N GLY A 152 -0.11 21.36 2.88
CA GLY A 152 0.95 21.73 3.81
C GLY A 152 0.65 21.22 5.22
N THR A 153 1.69 21.08 6.03
CA THR A 153 1.54 20.99 7.48
C THR A 153 1.12 22.39 7.96
N ALA A 154 -0.08 22.50 8.53
CA ALA A 154 -0.46 23.69 9.29
C ALA A 154 0.40 23.79 10.55
#